data_AF-A0A8T5N5K0-F1
#
_entry.id   AF-A0A8T5N5K0-F1
#
_cell.length_a   1.000
_cell.length_b   1.000
_cell.length_c   1.000
_cell.angle_alpha   90.00
_cell.angle_beta   90.00
_cell.angle_gamma   90.00
#
_symmetry.space_group_name_H-M   'P 1'
#
loop_
_entity.id
_entity.type
_entity.pdbx_description
1 polymer ?
#
loop_
_entity_poly.entity_id
_entity_poly.type
_entity_poly.pdbx_seq_one_letter_code
_entity_poly.pdbx_strand_id
1 'polypeptide(L)'
;MGDPKFSRKKFSTPSHPWQGERIAAENEVVRKYGLKNKTELWKVNSLLKNFRQRARKLQAKIRYGDSQAEKERDELIKRLDSLGIISQEATLDDILSLELDSLLGRRLQSMTYLKGFSNSPKQARQFIVHGHISLNGRKTTIPGYLVKRSEEESLAYLSYSPLADDLHPARPKDEMSTETPVQPVAVEVSTDPSTGVDPSKSTDVKPAEAAPEPAKPVEPVPEPKPAEEKKEA
;
A
#
# COMPACT_ATOMS: atom_id res chain seq x y z
N MET A 1 38.13 -6.08 33.14
CA MET A 1 36.76 -6.46 32.75
C MET A 1 36.55 -5.97 31.33
N GLY A 2 35.99 -6.78 30.42
CA GLY A 2 35.78 -6.37 29.02
C GLY A 2 34.57 -5.44 28.83
N ASP A 3 34.30 -5.05 27.58
CA ASP A 3 33.20 -4.13 27.26
C ASP A 3 31.84 -4.87 27.16
N PRO A 4 30.78 -4.39 27.83
CA PRO A 4 29.44 -4.96 27.70
C PRO A 4 28.77 -4.64 26.35
N LYS A 5 27.85 -5.49 25.91
CA LYS A 5 27.13 -5.32 24.63
C LYS A 5 25.96 -4.34 24.77
N PHE A 6 26.04 -3.18 24.12
CA PHE A 6 24.96 -2.19 24.07
C PHE A 6 23.89 -2.46 22.99
N SER A 7 22.73 -1.82 23.14
CA SER A 7 21.65 -1.87 22.15
C SER A 7 22.09 -1.21 20.82
N ARG A 8 21.71 -1.82 19.70
CA ARG A 8 22.04 -1.35 18.35
C ARG A 8 20.79 -0.97 17.57
N LYS A 9 20.95 -0.05 16.63
CA LYS A 9 19.89 0.38 15.70
C LYS A 9 19.37 -0.83 14.90
N LYS A 10 18.06 -0.84 14.66
CA LYS A 10 17.37 -1.89 13.87
C LYS A 10 17.17 -1.50 12.41
N PHE A 11 17.71 -0.35 12.00
CA PHE A 11 17.64 0.16 10.64
C PHE A 11 19.00 0.69 10.21
N SER A 12 19.23 0.70 8.90
CA SER A 12 20.37 1.35 8.26
C SER A 12 19.87 2.57 7.47
N THR A 13 20.62 3.66 7.53
CA THR A 13 20.35 4.85 6.73
C THR A 13 20.83 4.64 5.28
N PRO A 14 20.23 5.33 4.31
CA PRO A 14 20.72 5.36 2.94
C PRO A 14 22.18 5.81 2.87
N SER A 15 22.93 5.32 1.87
CA SER A 15 24.33 5.70 1.68
C SER A 15 24.49 7.17 1.33
N HIS A 16 23.65 7.69 0.40
CA HIS A 16 23.68 9.08 -0.02
C HIS A 16 22.35 9.78 0.31
N PRO A 17 22.37 10.92 1.04
CA PRO A 17 21.14 11.59 1.47
C PRO A 17 20.26 12.14 0.35
N TRP A 18 20.84 12.73 -0.70
CA TRP A 18 20.15 13.55 -1.70
C TRP A 18 20.03 12.88 -3.07
N GLN A 19 19.38 11.71 -3.11
CA GLN A 19 19.02 11.04 -4.37
C GLN A 19 17.54 11.31 -4.66
N GLY A 20 17.25 12.10 -5.70
CA GLY A 20 15.89 12.53 -6.03
C GLY A 20 14.91 11.38 -6.26
N GLU A 21 15.28 10.44 -7.13
CA GLU A 21 14.48 9.25 -7.47
C GLU A 21 14.12 8.43 -6.22
N ARG A 22 15.13 8.13 -5.38
CA ARG A 22 14.91 7.41 -4.12
C ARG A 22 13.98 8.18 -3.19
N ILE A 23 14.17 9.49 -3.05
CA ILE A 23 13.34 10.33 -2.18
C ILE A 23 11.89 10.31 -2.66
N ALA A 24 11.66 10.40 -3.98
CA ALA A 24 10.33 10.33 -4.58
C ALA A 24 9.66 8.97 -4.30
N ALA A 25 10.34 7.86 -4.60
CA ALA A 25 9.82 6.51 -4.35
C ALA A 25 9.52 6.25 -2.86
N GLU A 26 10.42 6.67 -1.95
CA GLU A 26 10.17 6.58 -0.51
C GLU A 26 8.95 7.40 -0.08
N ASN A 27 8.76 8.59 -0.65
CA ASN A 27 7.65 9.47 -0.32
C ASN A 27 6.31 8.91 -0.82
N GLU A 28 6.28 8.26 -1.98
CA GLU A 28 5.09 7.56 -2.49
C GLU A 28 4.66 6.46 -1.52
N VAL A 29 5.59 5.61 -1.08
CA VAL A 29 5.31 4.55 -0.09
C VAL A 29 4.86 5.15 1.25
N VAL A 30 5.51 6.20 1.72
CA VAL A 30 5.12 6.89 2.97
C VAL A 30 3.70 7.45 2.88
N ARG A 31 3.31 8.02 1.74
CA ARG A 31 1.96 8.53 1.49
C ARG A 31 0.95 7.39 1.43
N LYS A 32 1.24 6.33 0.66
CA LYS A 32 0.37 5.14 0.49
C LYS A 32 -0.01 4.51 1.82
N TYR A 33 0.96 4.28 2.72
CA TYR A 33 0.71 3.63 4.01
C TYR A 33 0.50 4.58 5.19
N GLY A 34 0.56 5.90 4.97
CA GLY A 34 0.43 6.89 6.06
C GLY A 34 1.51 6.77 7.13
N LEU A 35 2.77 6.55 6.73
CA LEU A 35 3.90 6.46 7.67
C LEU A 35 4.26 7.85 8.24
N LYS A 36 4.70 7.90 9.50
CA LYS A 36 5.07 9.18 10.14
C LYS A 36 6.38 9.72 9.59
N ASN A 37 7.42 8.88 9.58
CA ASN A 37 8.79 9.24 9.22
C ASN A 37 9.40 8.16 8.32
N LYS A 38 10.43 8.53 7.52
CA LYS A 38 11.22 7.59 6.70
C LYS A 38 11.92 6.50 7.52
N THR A 39 12.17 6.73 8.80
CA THR A 39 12.76 5.73 9.70
C THR A 39 11.89 4.48 9.87
N GLU A 40 10.56 4.62 9.79
CA GLU A 40 9.65 3.46 9.80
C GLU A 40 9.82 2.62 8.53
N LEU A 41 9.94 3.27 7.38
CA LEU A 41 10.24 2.61 6.11
C LEU A 41 11.60 1.91 6.16
N TRP A 42 12.64 2.59 6.64
CA TRP A 42 13.99 2.00 6.73
C TRP A 42 14.07 0.80 7.68
N LYS A 43 13.27 0.77 8.75
CA LYS A 43 13.15 -0.42 9.62
C LYS A 43 12.58 -1.61 8.85
N VAL A 44 11.54 -1.40 8.05
CA VAL A 44 10.94 -2.45 7.22
C VAL A 44 11.90 -2.90 6.12
N ASN A 45 12.57 -1.96 5.44
CA ASN A 45 13.61 -2.29 4.46
C ASN A 45 14.74 -3.13 5.07
N SER A 46 15.18 -2.77 6.28
CA SER A 46 16.24 -3.50 6.98
C SER A 46 15.76 -4.89 7.40
N LEU A 47 14.50 -5.03 7.78
CA LEU A 47 13.88 -6.32 8.10
C LEU A 47 13.80 -7.22 6.86
N LEU A 48 13.33 -6.70 5.73
CA LEU A 48 13.32 -7.40 4.44
C LEU A 48 14.72 -7.84 4.01
N LYS A 49 15.70 -6.93 4.12
CA LYS A 49 17.11 -7.22 3.83
C LYS A 49 17.64 -8.36 4.70
N ASN A 50 17.27 -8.40 5.99
CA ASN A 50 17.68 -9.48 6.88
C ASN A 50 17.09 -10.83 6.46
N PHE A 51 15.81 -10.89 6.04
CA PHE A 51 15.22 -12.12 5.52
C PHE A 51 15.91 -12.60 4.24
N ARG A 52 16.12 -11.72 3.28
CA ARG A 52 16.82 -12.05 2.02
C ARG A 52 18.28 -12.45 2.25
N GLN A 53 18.96 -11.83 3.23
CA GLN A 53 20.31 -12.24 3.62
C GLN A 53 20.34 -13.63 4.28
N ARG A 54 19.36 -13.95 5.13
CA ARG A 54 19.25 -15.30 5.71
C ARG A 54 18.97 -16.34 4.62
N ALA A 55 18.01 -16.08 3.74
CA ALA A 55 17.69 -16.97 2.63
C ALA A 55 18.91 -17.27 1.75
N ARG A 56 19.66 -16.25 1.31
CA ARG A 56 20.90 -16.45 0.53
C ARG A 56 21.96 -17.28 1.27
N LYS A 57 22.15 -17.02 2.56
CA LYS A 57 23.11 -17.78 3.38
C LYS A 57 22.70 -19.26 3.50
N LEU A 58 21.42 -19.51 3.74
CA LEU A 58 20.88 -20.87 3.86
C LEU A 58 20.95 -21.61 2.54
N GLN A 59 20.59 -20.96 1.42
CA GLN A 59 20.67 -21.55 0.09
C GLN A 59 22.09 -22.01 -0.24
N ALA A 60 23.11 -21.21 0.11
CA ALA A 60 24.50 -21.62 -0.06
C ALA A 60 24.87 -22.81 0.83
N LYS A 61 24.48 -22.81 2.11
CA LYS A 61 24.81 -23.90 3.06
C LYS A 61 24.13 -25.23 2.72
N ILE A 62 22.87 -25.19 2.27
CA ILE A 62 22.12 -26.38 1.88
C ILE A 62 22.82 -27.09 0.71
N ARG A 63 23.42 -26.34 -0.22
CA ARG A 63 24.22 -26.93 -1.31
C ARG A 63 25.43 -27.72 -0.80
N TYR A 64 25.96 -27.40 0.38
CA TYR A 64 27.05 -28.14 1.02
C TYR A 64 26.57 -29.27 1.94
N GLY A 65 25.25 -29.52 2.04
CA GLY A 65 24.69 -30.64 2.82
C GLY A 65 24.67 -30.43 4.34
N ASP A 66 24.65 -29.17 4.81
CA ASP A 66 24.58 -28.87 6.25
C ASP A 66 23.17 -29.13 6.81
N SER A 67 23.02 -30.17 7.64
CA SER A 67 21.76 -30.54 8.30
C SER A 67 21.16 -29.42 9.17
N GLN A 68 21.99 -28.52 9.70
CA GLN A 68 21.51 -27.40 10.50
C GLN A 68 20.83 -26.34 9.61
N ALA A 69 21.32 -26.16 8.38
CA ALA A 69 20.76 -25.20 7.44
C ALA A 69 19.34 -25.60 6.99
N GLU A 70 19.05 -26.89 6.89
CA GLU A 70 17.70 -27.40 6.59
C GLU A 70 16.71 -27.04 7.70
N LYS A 71 17.10 -27.22 8.97
CA LYS A 71 16.27 -26.82 10.12
C LYS A 71 16.03 -25.31 10.16
N GLU A 72 17.09 -24.52 9.97
CA GLU A 72 16.99 -23.05 9.93
C GLU A 72 16.11 -22.56 8.76
N ARG A 73 16.13 -23.26 7.62
CA ARG A 73 15.23 -23.01 6.48
C ARG A 73 13.78 -23.20 6.89
N ASP A 74 13.48 -24.35 7.48
CA ASP A 74 12.11 -24.68 7.88
C ASP A 74 11.59 -23.71 8.95
N GLU A 75 12.43 -23.30 9.90
CA GLU A 75 12.11 -22.28 10.89
C GLU A 75 11.87 -20.90 10.26
N LEU A 76 12.66 -20.53 9.24
CA LEU A 76 12.47 -19.26 8.52
C LEU A 76 11.14 -19.25 7.79
N ILE A 77 10.80 -20.33 7.08
CA ILE A 77 9.53 -20.47 6.35
C ILE A 77 8.36 -20.45 7.35
N LYS A 78 8.42 -21.25 8.43
CA LYS A 78 7.40 -21.25 9.50
C LYS A 78 7.17 -19.85 10.08
N ARG A 79 8.25 -19.08 10.31
CA ARG A 79 8.14 -17.70 10.81
C ARG A 79 7.43 -16.80 9.79
N LEU A 80 7.76 -16.88 8.50
CA LEU A 80 7.17 -16.02 7.47
C LEU A 80 5.70 -16.40 7.18
N ASP A 81 5.35 -17.68 7.24
CA ASP A 81 3.97 -18.16 7.18
C ASP A 81 3.16 -17.68 8.39
N SER A 82 3.72 -17.75 9.60
CA SER A 82 3.03 -17.22 10.80
C SER A 82 2.71 -15.73 10.70
N LEU A 83 3.53 -14.97 9.98
CA LEU A 83 3.31 -13.55 9.71
C LEU A 83 2.33 -13.31 8.54
N GLY A 84 1.98 -14.33 7.77
CA GLY A 84 1.10 -14.24 6.61
C GLY A 84 1.75 -13.57 5.40
N ILE A 85 3.08 -13.67 5.25
CA ILE A 85 3.82 -13.07 4.12
C ILE A 85 3.96 -14.06 2.96
N ILE A 86 4.14 -15.33 3.29
CA ILE A 86 4.43 -16.44 2.35
C ILE A 86 3.60 -17.67 2.77
N SER A 87 3.34 -18.60 1.84
CA SER A 87 2.71 -19.91 2.11
C SER A 87 3.67 -20.94 2.74
N GLN A 88 3.15 -21.98 3.39
CA GLN A 88 3.96 -23.04 4.02
C GLN A 88 4.82 -23.82 3.02
N GLU A 89 4.36 -23.95 1.78
CA GLU A 89 5.02 -24.73 0.73
C GLU A 89 6.07 -23.93 -0.05
N ALA A 90 6.31 -22.69 0.34
CA ALA A 90 7.18 -21.80 -0.41
C ALA A 90 8.66 -22.15 -0.29
N THR A 91 9.39 -21.76 -1.31
CA THR A 91 10.82 -22.00 -1.44
C THR A 91 11.65 -20.83 -0.91
N LEU A 92 12.97 -21.04 -0.80
CA LEU A 92 13.90 -19.95 -0.45
C LEU A 92 13.94 -18.86 -1.51
N ASP A 93 13.69 -19.20 -2.78
CA ASP A 93 13.71 -18.24 -3.89
C ASP A 93 12.52 -17.28 -3.82
N ASP A 94 11.36 -17.73 -3.31
CA ASP A 94 10.19 -16.86 -3.05
C ASP A 94 10.50 -15.80 -1.97
N ILE A 95 11.33 -16.14 -0.99
CA ILE A 95 11.80 -15.15 0.01
C ILE A 95 12.68 -14.09 -0.67
N LEU A 96 13.40 -14.47 -1.73
CA LEU A 96 14.26 -13.55 -2.49
C LEU A 96 13.45 -12.62 -3.40
N SER A 97 12.25 -12.99 -3.82
CA SER A 97 11.37 -12.13 -4.63
C SER A 97 10.50 -11.18 -3.80
N LEU A 98 10.50 -11.29 -2.47
CA LEU A 98 9.70 -10.43 -1.60
C LEU A 98 9.95 -8.93 -1.79
N GLU A 99 8.82 -8.20 -1.77
CA GLU A 99 8.75 -6.75 -1.84
C GLU A 99 8.43 -6.10 -0.50
N LEU A 100 8.61 -4.77 -0.43
CA LEU A 100 8.34 -3.99 0.77
C LEU A 100 6.85 -3.94 1.12
N ASP A 101 6.00 -3.97 0.08
CA ASP A 101 4.55 -3.91 0.22
C ASP A 101 4.00 -5.11 0.99
N SER A 102 4.58 -6.31 0.80
CA SER A 102 4.19 -7.51 1.55
C SER A 102 4.38 -7.34 3.07
N LEU A 103 5.41 -6.60 3.51
CA LEU A 103 5.64 -6.35 4.94
C LEU A 103 4.84 -5.16 5.47
N LEU A 104 4.71 -4.10 4.67
CA LEU A 104 3.94 -2.92 5.06
C LEU A 104 2.44 -3.23 5.14
N GLY A 105 1.94 -4.12 4.29
CA GLY A 105 0.56 -4.62 4.32
C GLY A 105 0.21 -5.34 5.63
N ARG A 106 1.15 -6.09 6.23
CA ARG A 106 0.92 -6.85 7.48
C ARG A 106 0.98 -6.02 8.77
N ARG A 107 1.29 -4.73 8.68
CA ARG A 107 1.31 -3.85 9.86
C ARG A 107 -0.10 -3.63 10.39
N LEU A 108 -0.25 -3.52 11.71
CA LEU A 108 -1.54 -3.28 12.37
C LEU A 108 -2.27 -2.07 11.75
N GLN A 109 -1.55 -0.97 11.50
CA GLN A 109 -2.11 0.21 10.83
C GLN A 109 -2.74 -0.11 9.46
N SER A 110 -2.01 -0.84 8.61
CA SER A 110 -2.48 -1.21 7.28
C SER A 110 -3.64 -2.19 7.37
N MET A 111 -3.54 -3.22 8.23
CA MET A 111 -4.60 -4.19 8.46
C MET A 111 -5.90 -3.54 8.95
N THR A 112 -5.82 -2.56 9.85
CA THR A 112 -7.00 -1.87 10.36
C THR A 112 -7.68 -1.02 9.28
N TYR A 113 -6.90 -0.45 8.37
CA TYR A 113 -7.43 0.28 7.21
C TYR A 113 -8.05 -0.69 6.20
N LEU A 114 -7.35 -1.77 5.84
CA LEU A 114 -7.81 -2.76 4.86
C LEU A 114 -9.08 -3.49 5.32
N LYS A 115 -9.24 -3.73 6.61
CA LYS A 115 -10.46 -4.32 7.19
C LYS A 115 -11.62 -3.34 7.36
N GLY A 116 -11.45 -2.08 6.95
CA GLY A 116 -12.53 -1.09 7.03
C GLY A 116 -12.82 -0.61 8.46
N PHE A 117 -11.87 -0.66 9.40
CA PHE A 117 -12.07 -0.02 10.72
C PHE A 117 -11.83 1.50 10.67
N SER A 118 -11.33 2.03 9.55
CA SER A 118 -11.01 3.45 9.38
C SER A 118 -11.08 3.84 7.91
N ASN A 119 -11.42 5.10 7.61
CA ASN A 119 -11.47 5.63 6.25
C ASN A 119 -10.09 5.93 5.66
N SER A 120 -9.05 6.06 6.49
CA SER A 120 -7.70 6.44 6.03
C SER A 120 -6.62 5.77 6.88
N PRO A 121 -5.44 5.43 6.32
CA PRO A 121 -4.32 4.90 7.09
C PRO A 121 -3.89 5.82 8.26
N LYS A 122 -4.07 7.14 8.13
CA LYS A 122 -3.77 8.09 9.21
C LYS A 122 -4.79 7.99 10.35
N GLN A 123 -6.06 7.81 10.02
CA GLN A 123 -7.14 7.62 10.99
C GLN A 123 -6.97 6.28 11.73
N ALA A 124 -6.62 5.21 11.02
CA ALA A 124 -6.22 3.94 11.62
C ALA A 124 -5.14 4.13 12.69
N ARG A 125 -4.10 4.93 12.40
CA ARG A 125 -3.03 5.22 13.36
C ARG A 125 -3.57 5.92 14.61
N GLN A 126 -4.47 6.89 14.46
CA GLN A 126 -5.09 7.57 15.59
C GLN A 126 -5.89 6.60 16.47
N PHE A 127 -6.70 5.74 15.85
CA PHE A 127 -7.48 4.73 16.56
C PHE A 127 -6.61 3.74 17.34
N ILE A 128 -5.49 3.32 16.76
CA ILE A 128 -4.52 2.45 17.44
C ILE A 128 -3.87 3.18 18.61
N VAL A 129 -3.36 4.41 18.40
CA VAL A 129 -2.60 5.14 19.44
C VAL A 129 -3.49 5.55 20.61
N HIS A 130 -4.72 6.01 20.36
CA HIS A 130 -5.70 6.27 21.41
C HIS A 130 -6.19 4.96 22.04
N GLY A 131 -6.07 3.87 21.28
CA GLY A 131 -6.26 2.51 21.71
C GLY A 131 -7.74 2.20 21.83
N HIS A 132 -8.41 2.35 20.71
CA HIS A 132 -9.76 1.89 20.43
C HIS A 132 -9.77 0.50 19.77
N ILE A 133 -8.61 0.01 19.33
CA ILE A 133 -8.44 -1.26 18.62
C ILE A 133 -7.88 -2.33 19.56
N SER A 134 -8.44 -3.52 19.45
CA SER A 134 -8.01 -4.72 20.14
C SER A 134 -7.49 -5.79 19.18
N LEU A 135 -6.55 -6.59 19.68
CA LEU A 135 -6.05 -7.80 19.05
C LEU A 135 -6.14 -8.92 20.08
N ASN A 136 -6.84 -10.02 19.76
CA ASN A 136 -7.13 -11.11 20.70
C ASN A 136 -7.69 -10.60 22.06
N GLY A 137 -8.59 -9.62 22.01
CA GLY A 137 -9.16 -9.00 23.22
C GLY A 137 -8.19 -8.11 24.02
N ARG A 138 -6.95 -7.92 23.56
CA ARG A 138 -5.96 -7.05 24.21
C ARG A 138 -5.82 -5.72 23.48
N LYS A 139 -5.85 -4.62 24.23
CA LYS A 139 -5.57 -3.27 23.71
C LYS A 139 -4.16 -3.20 23.15
N THR A 140 -4.03 -2.89 21.86
CA THR A 140 -2.71 -2.73 21.21
C THR A 140 -2.55 -1.30 20.73
N THR A 141 -1.53 -0.60 21.25
CA THR A 141 -1.29 0.82 20.95
C THR A 141 -0.17 1.08 19.96
N ILE A 142 0.43 0.02 19.39
CA ILE A 142 1.61 0.10 18.52
C ILE A 142 1.20 -0.13 17.06
N PRO A 143 1.18 0.92 16.20
CA PRO A 143 0.78 0.77 14.80
C PRO A 143 1.76 -0.04 13.94
N GLY A 144 3.02 -0.15 14.38
CA GLY A 144 4.07 -0.92 13.72
C GLY A 144 4.10 -2.41 14.10
N TYR A 145 3.12 -2.89 14.86
CA TYR A 145 2.98 -4.31 15.15
C TYR A 145 2.73 -5.10 13.87
N LEU A 146 3.44 -6.22 13.68
CA LEU A 146 3.20 -7.12 12.54
C LEU A 146 2.15 -8.15 12.96
N VAL A 147 0.98 -8.09 12.35
CA VAL A 147 -0.17 -8.94 12.70
C VAL A 147 0.07 -10.34 12.12
N LYS A 148 0.09 -11.33 13.00
CA LYS A 148 0.18 -12.74 12.58
C LYS A 148 -1.11 -13.18 11.90
N ARG A 149 -1.01 -14.20 11.06
CA ARG A 149 -2.16 -14.76 10.34
C ARG A 149 -3.27 -15.22 11.28
N SER A 150 -2.92 -15.88 12.40
CA SER A 150 -3.89 -16.36 13.40
C SER A 150 -4.60 -15.24 14.18
N GLU A 151 -3.98 -14.06 14.28
CA GLU A 151 -4.49 -12.95 15.08
C GLU A 151 -5.35 -12.00 14.22
N GLU A 152 -5.31 -12.18 12.91
CA GLU A 152 -5.94 -11.28 11.96
C GLU A 152 -7.45 -11.19 12.17
N GLU A 153 -8.14 -12.33 12.24
CA GLU A 153 -9.60 -12.41 12.45
C GLU A 153 -10.05 -11.83 13.80
N SER A 154 -9.16 -11.83 14.80
CA SER A 154 -9.44 -11.29 16.13
C SER A 154 -9.44 -9.75 16.22
N LEU A 155 -9.13 -9.06 15.11
CA LEU A 155 -9.14 -7.59 15.06
C LEU A 155 -10.56 -7.08 15.24
N ALA A 156 -10.78 -6.30 16.30
CA ALA A 156 -12.06 -5.66 16.60
C ALA A 156 -11.84 -4.36 17.37
N TYR A 157 -12.88 -3.52 17.44
CA TYR A 157 -12.91 -2.43 18.40
C TYR A 157 -12.97 -2.98 19.83
N LEU A 158 -12.43 -2.21 20.79
CA LEU A 158 -12.57 -2.53 22.20
C LEU A 158 -14.01 -2.30 22.66
N SER A 159 -14.56 -3.22 23.46
CA SER A 159 -15.96 -3.18 23.88
C SER A 159 -16.34 -1.90 24.67
N TYR A 160 -15.41 -1.32 25.41
CA TYR A 160 -15.65 -0.09 26.18
C TYR A 160 -15.31 1.20 25.41
N SER A 161 -14.89 1.08 24.15
CA SER A 161 -14.58 2.22 23.30
C SER A 161 -15.86 2.82 22.71
N PRO A 162 -15.99 4.15 22.60
CA PRO A 162 -17.11 4.78 21.89
C PRO A 162 -17.25 4.34 20.42
N LEU A 163 -16.15 3.88 19.81
CA LEU A 163 -16.15 3.37 18.43
C LEU A 163 -16.75 1.96 18.30
N ALA A 164 -17.06 1.28 19.41
CA ALA A 164 -17.78 0.01 19.36
C ALA A 164 -19.23 0.20 18.90
N ASP A 165 -19.81 1.38 19.13
CA ASP A 165 -21.16 1.69 18.68
C ASP A 165 -21.21 1.82 17.15
N ASP A 166 -22.11 1.06 16.51
CA ASP A 166 -22.27 1.07 15.04
C ASP A 166 -22.69 2.44 14.50
N LEU A 167 -23.43 3.23 15.29
CA LEU A 167 -23.95 4.55 14.91
C LEU A 167 -22.93 5.69 15.09
N HIS A 168 -21.71 5.41 15.54
CA HIS A 168 -20.73 6.45 15.82
C HIS A 168 -20.26 7.17 14.53
N PRO A 169 -20.29 8.51 14.47
CA PRO A 169 -20.03 9.25 13.22
C PRO A 169 -18.60 9.07 12.67
N ALA A 170 -17.63 8.79 13.54
CA ALA A 170 -16.24 8.56 13.13
C ALA A 170 -16.00 7.17 12.52
N ARG A 171 -16.98 6.25 12.59
CA ARG A 171 -16.89 4.94 11.96
C ARG A 171 -17.05 5.12 10.44
N PRO A 172 -16.26 4.40 9.62
CA PRO A 172 -16.52 4.31 8.19
C PRO A 172 -17.96 3.86 7.98
N LYS A 173 -18.69 4.55 7.10
CA LYS A 173 -20.01 4.10 6.67
C LYS A 173 -19.76 2.95 5.68
N ASP A 174 -20.35 1.79 5.94
CA ASP A 174 -20.28 0.68 4.99
C ASP A 174 -21.08 1.09 3.74
N GLU A 175 -20.40 1.56 2.70
CA GLU A 175 -21.04 2.01 1.46
C GLU A 175 -21.86 0.90 0.77
N MET A 176 -21.64 -0.36 1.16
CA MET A 176 -22.42 -1.54 0.76
C MET A 176 -23.84 -1.59 1.34
N SER A 177 -24.14 -0.80 2.38
CA SER A 177 -25.48 -0.74 3.00
C SER A 177 -26.32 0.44 2.49
N THR A 178 -25.72 1.32 1.68
CA THR A 178 -26.37 2.50 1.08
C THR A 178 -26.75 2.28 -0.38
N GLU A 179 -27.22 1.09 -0.76
CA GLU A 179 -28.25 1.02 -1.80
C GLU A 179 -29.58 1.42 -1.15
N THR A 180 -29.82 2.74 -1.10
CA THR A 180 -31.13 3.23 -0.68
C THR A 180 -32.15 2.68 -1.69
N PRO A 181 -33.25 2.04 -1.27
CA PRO A 181 -34.25 1.54 -2.20
C PRO A 181 -34.75 2.72 -3.03
N VAL A 182 -34.53 2.63 -4.34
CA VAL A 182 -35.09 3.55 -5.33
C VAL A 182 -36.60 3.45 -5.16
N GLN A 183 -37.19 4.42 -4.46
CA GLN A 183 -38.63 4.62 -4.51
C GLN A 183 -38.96 4.90 -5.98
N PRO A 184 -39.86 4.15 -6.62
CA PRO A 184 -40.28 4.49 -7.97
C PRO A 184 -41.05 5.82 -7.86
N VAL A 185 -40.42 6.91 -8.28
CA VAL A 185 -41.12 8.17 -8.50
C VAL A 185 -42.13 7.90 -9.60
N ALA A 186 -43.42 7.97 -9.23
CA ALA A 186 -44.53 7.84 -10.15
C ALA A 186 -44.38 8.87 -11.27
N VAL A 187 -44.39 8.38 -12.50
CA VAL A 187 -44.50 9.21 -13.70
C VAL A 187 -45.93 9.74 -13.73
N GLU A 188 -46.14 10.97 -13.28
CA GLU A 188 -47.34 11.71 -13.66
C GLU A 188 -47.15 12.26 -15.07
N VAL A 189 -47.71 11.52 -16.02
CA VAL A 189 -47.93 11.95 -17.39
C VAL A 189 -49.03 13.00 -17.36
N SER A 190 -48.68 14.28 -17.51
CA SER A 190 -49.60 15.31 -17.95
C SER A 190 -49.50 15.44 -19.47
N THR A 191 -50.38 14.74 -20.18
CA THR A 191 -50.76 15.06 -21.56
C THR A 191 -51.73 16.23 -21.55
N ASP A 192 -51.58 17.15 -22.52
CA ASP A 192 -52.61 17.79 -23.35
C ASP A 192 -52.16 19.22 -23.81
N PRO A 193 -52.73 19.83 -24.86
CA PRO A 193 -52.14 19.81 -26.21
C PRO A 193 -51.96 21.24 -26.81
N SER A 194 -51.28 21.29 -27.96
CA SER A 194 -51.39 22.28 -29.05
C SER A 194 -52.11 23.61 -28.79
N THR A 195 -51.37 24.73 -28.89
CA THR A 195 -51.77 25.84 -29.78
C THR A 195 -50.52 26.57 -30.26
N GLY A 196 -50.24 26.47 -31.56
CA GLY A 196 -49.19 27.25 -32.21
C GLY A 196 -49.67 28.65 -32.55
N VAL A 197 -48.82 29.64 -32.29
CA VAL A 197 -48.76 30.92 -33.01
C VAL A 197 -47.29 31.38 -32.99
N ASP A 198 -46.60 31.21 -34.11
CA ASP A 198 -45.43 31.97 -34.54
C ASP A 198 -45.89 32.91 -35.68
N PRO A 199 -45.14 33.94 -36.16
CA PRO A 199 -43.70 34.22 -35.93
C PRO A 199 -43.34 35.72 -35.75
N SER A 200 -42.11 36.02 -35.29
CA SER A 200 -41.14 36.96 -35.93
C SER A 200 -40.07 37.47 -34.95
N LYS A 201 -38.84 36.95 -35.06
CA LYS A 201 -37.67 37.78 -35.41
C LYS A 201 -36.45 36.91 -35.73
N SER A 202 -35.90 37.23 -36.89
CA SER A 202 -34.67 36.78 -37.51
C SER A 202 -33.41 37.05 -36.68
N THR A 203 -32.54 36.06 -36.59
CA THR A 203 -31.08 36.25 -36.68
C THR A 203 -30.45 35.10 -37.45
N ASP A 204 -29.67 35.49 -38.44
CA ASP A 204 -29.06 34.75 -39.54
C ASP A 204 -28.27 33.47 -39.19
N VAL A 205 -28.39 32.48 -40.08
CA VAL A 205 -27.42 31.40 -40.27
C VAL A 205 -26.82 31.55 -41.67
N LYS A 206 -25.50 31.56 -41.78
CA LYS A 206 -24.78 31.19 -43.00
C LYS A 206 -23.82 30.02 -42.70
N PRO A 207 -23.85 28.92 -43.46
CA PRO A 207 -23.17 27.67 -43.11
C PRO A 207 -21.79 27.55 -43.76
N ALA A 208 -20.86 26.86 -43.10
CA ALA A 208 -19.66 26.33 -43.73
C ALA A 208 -19.22 25.00 -43.08
N GLU A 209 -19.28 23.99 -43.92
CA GLU A 209 -18.80 22.62 -43.85
C GLU A 209 -17.25 22.56 -43.88
N ALA A 210 -16.61 21.81 -42.98
CA ALA A 210 -15.25 21.26 -43.19
C ALA A 210 -14.92 20.16 -42.16
N ALA A 211 -14.55 19.00 -42.70
CA ALA A 211 -14.06 17.81 -42.02
C ALA A 211 -12.71 18.01 -41.28
N PRO A 212 -12.32 17.10 -40.35
CA PRO A 212 -11.10 17.23 -39.57
C PRO A 212 -9.84 16.82 -40.35
N GLU A 213 -8.83 17.69 -40.37
CA GLU A 213 -7.50 17.37 -40.88
C GLU A 213 -6.50 16.96 -39.77
N PRO A 214 -5.46 16.18 -40.12
CA PRO A 214 -4.87 15.15 -39.26
C PRO A 214 -3.63 15.57 -38.46
N ALA A 215 -3.24 14.66 -37.58
CA ALA A 215 -2.06 14.67 -36.72
C ALA A 215 -0.77 15.17 -37.38
N LYS A 216 -0.07 16.09 -36.69
CA LYS A 216 1.30 16.48 -37.01
C LYS A 216 2.28 15.36 -36.59
N PRO A 217 3.22 14.94 -37.44
CA PRO A 217 4.26 13.98 -37.09
C PRO A 217 5.26 14.57 -36.09
N VAL A 218 5.60 13.81 -35.07
CA VAL A 218 6.69 14.10 -34.12
C VAL A 218 8.02 13.83 -34.82
N GLU A 219 8.87 14.85 -34.92
CA GLU A 219 10.26 14.70 -35.38
C GLU A 219 11.08 13.89 -34.34
N PRO A 220 11.91 12.93 -34.78
CA PRO A 220 12.73 12.12 -33.88
C PRO A 220 13.93 12.91 -33.35
N VAL A 221 14.10 12.87 -32.02
CA VAL A 221 15.29 13.35 -31.30
C VAL A 221 16.53 12.57 -31.78
N PRO A 222 17.63 13.24 -32.19
CA PRO A 222 18.84 12.55 -32.62
C PRO A 222 19.63 11.99 -31.41
N GLU A 223 19.95 10.71 -31.48
CA GLU A 223 20.85 10.02 -30.55
C GLU A 223 22.29 10.58 -30.63
N PRO A 224 23.03 10.70 -29.50
CA PRO A 224 24.41 11.14 -29.51
C PRO A 224 25.34 10.05 -30.05
N LYS A 225 26.14 10.42 -31.07
CA LYS A 225 27.20 9.58 -31.65
C LYS A 225 28.27 9.20 -30.60
N PRO A 226 28.83 7.98 -30.65
CA PRO A 226 29.93 7.58 -29.78
C PRO A 226 31.22 8.34 -30.12
N ALA A 227 31.90 8.82 -29.08
CA ALA A 227 33.19 9.51 -29.19
C ALA A 227 34.28 8.55 -29.70
N GLU A 228 34.93 8.95 -30.79
CA GLU A 228 36.07 8.27 -31.40
C GLU A 228 37.29 8.23 -30.46
N GLU A 229 37.92 7.06 -30.43
CA GLU A 229 39.24 6.78 -29.88
C GLU A 229 40.29 7.72 -30.50
N LYS A 230 40.97 8.52 -29.66
CA LYS A 230 42.30 9.05 -30.02
C LYS A 230 43.36 8.08 -29.52
N LYS A 231 43.92 7.31 -30.45
CA LYS A 231 45.23 6.65 -30.31
C LYS A 231 46.36 7.66 -30.59
N GLU A 232 47.37 7.60 -29.72
CA GLU A 232 48.82 7.83 -29.92
C GLU A 232 49.34 9.15 -30.51
N ALA A 233 50.10 9.87 -29.69
CA ALA A 233 51.52 10.20 -29.93
C ALA A 233 52.23 10.41 -28.59
#